data_AF-A0A0C9QRN2-F1
#
_entry.id   AF-A0A0C9QRN2-F1
#
_cell.length_a   1.000
_cell.length_b   1.000
_cell.length_c   1.000
_cell.angle_alpha   90.00
_cell.angle_beta   90.00
_cell.angle_gamma   90.00
#
_symmetry.space_group_name_H-M   'P 1'
#
loop_
_entity.id
_entity.type
_entity.pdbx_description
1 polymer ?
#
loop_
_entity_poly.entity_id
_entity_poly.type
_entity_poly.pdbx_seq_one_letter_code
_entity_poly.pdbx_strand_id
1 'polypeptide(L)'
;MTLLHLYQYVLEPKLRQPYQNVNRWFQTIVYQPETVKVIGTFKLADNTLEYDPKKFAQQQGKSKKEREEKKEAHKLEKEEVTEDLDATDVALAAEPKTTDPFSVLPKGTFNMDDFKRCYSNEDETVSVPYFWEKFDAENYSIWFGEYKYNEELTKTFMSCNLISGMFQRLDKMRKGAFASVCLFGSDNDSSISGVWVWRGQDLAFTLSPDWQIDYDCYNWKKLDPKDPTAKDLIDKYLSWTASDSKGRKFKEGKIFK
;
A
#
# COMPACT_ATOMS: atom_id res chain seq x y z
N MET A 1 -14.21 0.73 4.48
CA MET A 1 -15.58 1.22 4.77
C MET A 1 -16.48 0.02 4.96
N THR A 2 -17.15 -0.12 6.11
CA THR A 2 -18.08 -1.22 6.37
C THR A 2 -19.50 -0.84 5.92
N LEU A 3 -20.27 -1.83 5.44
CA LEU A 3 -21.68 -1.63 5.02
C LEU A 3 -22.55 -1.07 6.16
N LEU A 4 -22.15 -1.30 7.41
CA LEU A 4 -22.81 -0.81 8.61
C LEU A 4 -22.98 0.72 8.62
N HIS A 5 -21.90 1.46 8.39
CA HIS A 5 -21.92 2.92 8.39
C HIS A 5 -22.75 3.47 7.23
N LEU A 6 -22.78 2.75 6.10
CA LEU A 6 -23.59 3.10 4.94
C LEU A 6 -25.09 3.03 5.27
N TYR A 7 -25.53 1.96 5.94
CA TYR A 7 -26.93 1.80 6.36
C TYR A 7 -27.34 2.66 7.56
N GLN A 8 -26.38 3.08 8.37
CA GLN A 8 -26.62 3.91 9.55
C GLN A 8 -26.71 5.41 9.22
N TYR A 9 -26.00 5.87 8.19
CA TYR A 9 -25.79 7.31 7.96
C TYR A 9 -26.16 7.81 6.55
N VAL A 10 -26.22 6.93 5.55
CA VAL A 10 -26.29 7.34 4.13
C VAL A 10 -27.52 6.77 3.41
N LEU A 11 -27.85 5.50 3.65
CA LEU A 11 -28.92 4.81 2.94
C LEU A 11 -30.30 5.14 3.51
N GLU A 12 -30.86 6.26 3.07
CA GLU A 12 -32.26 6.64 3.28
C GLU A 12 -33.26 5.62 2.71
N PRO A 13 -34.52 5.62 3.18
CA PRO A 13 -35.59 4.79 2.62
C PRO A 13 -35.72 4.87 1.09
N LYS A 14 -35.56 6.08 0.50
CA LYS A 14 -35.62 6.30 -0.96
C LYS A 14 -34.43 5.68 -1.70
N LEU A 15 -33.22 5.78 -1.13
CA LEU A 15 -31.99 5.23 -1.71
C LEU A 15 -31.88 3.71 -1.51
N ARG A 16 -32.56 3.16 -0.50
CA ARG A 16 -32.64 1.71 -0.26
C ARG A 16 -33.60 0.98 -1.21
N GLN A 17 -34.63 1.66 -1.70
CA GLN A 17 -35.70 1.05 -2.49
C GLN A 17 -35.26 0.14 -3.67
N PRO A 18 -34.24 0.49 -4.49
CA PRO A 18 -33.80 -0.38 -5.58
C PRO A 18 -33.02 -1.63 -5.12
N TYR A 19 -32.50 -1.65 -3.89
CA TYR A 19 -31.59 -2.70 -3.40
C TYR A 19 -32.29 -3.74 -2.49
N GLN A 20 -33.44 -4.26 -2.91
CA GLN A 20 -34.32 -5.09 -2.08
C GLN A 20 -33.62 -6.33 -1.47
N ASN A 21 -32.87 -7.08 -2.28
CA ASN A 21 -32.18 -8.28 -1.81
C ASN A 21 -31.05 -7.97 -0.82
N VAL A 22 -30.34 -6.86 -1.03
CA VAL A 22 -29.23 -6.43 -0.17
C VAL A 22 -29.77 -5.90 1.16
N ASN A 23 -30.87 -5.14 1.14
CA ASN A 23 -31.54 -4.67 2.36
C ASN A 23 -32.01 -5.85 3.21
N ARG A 24 -32.61 -6.88 2.57
CA ARG A 24 -33.09 -8.07 3.25
C ARG A 24 -31.94 -8.81 3.93
N TRP A 25 -30.88 -9.10 3.19
CA TRP A 25 -29.70 -9.78 3.71
C TRP A 25 -29.05 -9.00 4.88
N PHE A 26 -28.90 -7.69 4.72
CA PHE A 26 -28.31 -6.83 5.74
C PHE A 26 -29.14 -6.80 7.03
N GLN A 27 -30.47 -6.65 6.93
CA GLN A 27 -31.35 -6.70 8.09
C GLN A 27 -31.27 -8.06 8.80
N THR A 28 -31.22 -9.18 8.05
CA THR A 28 -31.09 -10.52 8.64
C THR A 28 -29.82 -10.66 9.47
N ILE A 29 -28.70 -10.11 9.00
CA ILE A 29 -27.42 -10.19 9.72
C ILE A 29 -27.42 -9.29 10.95
N VAL A 30 -27.92 -8.06 10.83
CA VAL A 30 -27.83 -7.07 11.91
C VAL A 30 -28.76 -7.39 13.08
N TYR A 31 -29.88 -8.09 12.84
CA TYR A 31 -30.78 -8.55 13.90
C TYR A 31 -30.42 -9.92 14.49
N GLN A 32 -29.34 -10.56 14.03
CA GLN A 32 -28.89 -11.81 14.63
C GLN A 32 -28.36 -11.55 16.05
N PRO A 33 -28.67 -12.41 17.05
CA PRO A 33 -28.31 -12.17 18.45
C PRO A 33 -26.81 -12.00 18.68
N GLU A 34 -25.97 -12.69 17.91
CA GLU A 34 -24.51 -12.52 17.98
C GLU A 34 -24.05 -11.17 17.45
N THR A 35 -24.68 -10.67 16.38
CA THR A 35 -24.38 -9.35 15.80
C THR A 35 -24.83 -8.23 16.72
N VAL A 36 -25.99 -8.36 17.36
CA VAL A 36 -26.51 -7.36 18.32
C VAL A 36 -25.60 -7.24 19.55
N LYS A 37 -24.97 -8.33 20.02
CA LYS A 37 -24.00 -8.28 21.12
C LYS A 37 -22.75 -7.44 20.78
N VAL A 38 -22.34 -7.42 19.51
CA VAL A 38 -21.12 -6.75 19.05
C VAL A 38 -21.40 -5.30 18.63
N ILE A 39 -22.51 -5.06 17.94
CA ILE A 39 -22.84 -3.77 17.31
C ILE A 39 -23.78 -2.91 18.17
N GLY A 40 -24.53 -3.52 19.09
CA GLY A 40 -25.55 -2.84 19.89
C GLY A 40 -26.84 -2.55 19.13
N THR A 41 -27.71 -1.69 19.69
CA THR A 41 -29.00 -1.31 19.08
C THR A 41 -28.78 -0.55 17.78
N PHE A 42 -28.95 -1.25 16.66
CA PHE A 42 -28.80 -0.68 15.33
C PHE A 42 -30.07 0.04 14.87
N LYS A 43 -29.92 1.29 14.43
CA LYS A 43 -31.00 2.09 13.84
C LYS A 43 -30.64 2.42 12.39
N LEU A 44 -31.56 2.12 11.47
CA LEU A 44 -31.44 2.46 10.05
C LEU A 44 -31.48 3.98 9.86
N ALA A 45 -30.75 4.48 8.85
CA ALA A 45 -30.80 5.88 8.46
C ALA A 45 -32.21 6.26 8.01
N ASP A 46 -32.84 7.18 8.74
CA ASP A 46 -34.16 7.74 8.42
C ASP A 46 -34.05 8.89 7.40
N ASN A 47 -32.95 9.67 7.44
CA ASN A 47 -32.62 10.79 6.54
C ASN A 47 -31.12 10.78 6.22
N THR A 48 -30.73 11.37 5.09
CA THR A 48 -29.35 11.68 4.70
C THR A 48 -28.84 12.70 5.70
N LEU A 49 -27.60 12.52 6.13
CA LEU A 49 -26.87 13.58 6.82
C LEU A 49 -26.66 14.74 5.84
N GLU A 50 -27.63 15.64 5.76
CA GLU A 50 -27.34 17.01 5.34
C GLU A 50 -26.43 17.63 6.40
N TYR A 51 -25.29 18.14 5.93
CA TYR A 51 -24.32 18.84 6.74
C TYR A 51 -24.95 20.11 7.34
N ASP A 52 -25.34 20.04 8.62
CA ASP A 52 -25.85 21.18 9.37
C ASP A 52 -24.71 21.80 10.22
N PRO A 53 -24.20 23.00 9.86
CA PRO A 53 -23.04 23.64 10.49
C PRO A 53 -23.17 23.84 12.01
N LYS A 54 -24.41 23.85 12.53
CA LYS A 54 -24.68 24.14 13.95
C LYS A 54 -24.46 22.95 14.88
N LYS A 55 -24.64 21.71 14.43
CA LYS A 55 -24.39 20.51 15.26
C LYS A 55 -22.89 20.20 15.41
N PHE A 56 -22.07 20.58 14.42
CA PHE A 56 -20.61 20.45 14.49
C PHE A 56 -19.96 21.43 15.49
N ALA A 57 -20.56 22.61 15.70
CA ALA A 57 -20.06 23.62 16.62
C ALA A 57 -20.17 23.19 18.10
N GLN A 58 -21.20 22.41 18.47
CA GLN A 58 -21.39 21.97 19.86
C GLN A 58 -20.43 20.84 20.25
N GLN A 59 -20.00 19.99 19.30
CA GLN A 59 -19.05 18.92 19.56
C GLN A 59 -17.58 19.41 19.57
N GLN A 60 -17.28 20.53 18.91
CA GLN A 60 -15.97 21.22 19.02
C GLN A 60 -15.85 22.16 20.24
N GLY A 61 -16.96 22.52 20.90
CA GLY A 61 -16.95 23.47 22.02
C GLY A 61 -16.26 22.97 23.29
N LYS A 62 -16.15 21.65 23.51
CA LYS A 62 -15.40 21.09 24.64
C LYS A 62 -13.91 20.87 24.36
N SER A 63 -13.50 20.85 23.10
CA SER A 63 -12.11 20.57 22.69
C SER A 63 -11.29 21.83 22.37
N LYS A 64 -11.89 23.02 22.53
CA LYS A 64 -11.25 24.30 22.17
C LYS A 64 -10.50 25.00 23.31
N LYS A 65 -10.67 24.59 24.58
CA LYS A 65 -9.92 25.20 25.69
C LYS A 65 -8.50 24.67 25.89
N GLU A 66 -8.09 23.61 25.18
CA GLU A 66 -6.74 23.03 25.31
C GLU A 66 -5.85 23.27 24.08
N ARG A 67 -6.34 23.95 23.04
CA ARG A 67 -5.63 24.10 21.76
C ARG A 67 -5.16 25.53 21.45
N GLU A 68 -5.40 26.50 22.33
CA GLU A 68 -5.02 27.90 22.12
C GLU A 68 -3.59 28.25 22.58
N GLU A 69 -2.91 27.45 23.38
CA GLU A 69 -1.50 27.73 23.77
C GLU A 69 -0.43 27.24 22.78
N LYS A 70 -0.78 26.50 21.72
CA LYS A 70 0.23 25.92 20.79
C LYS A 70 0.23 26.47 19.37
N LYS A 71 -0.48 27.58 19.08
CA LYS A 71 -0.58 28.11 17.71
C LYS A 71 0.09 29.46 17.43
N GLU A 72 0.75 30.10 18.40
CA GLU A 72 1.44 31.38 18.16
C GLU A 72 2.96 31.27 17.89
N ALA A 73 3.58 30.09 17.99
CA ALA A 73 5.03 29.93 17.76
C ALA A 73 5.42 29.35 16.38
N HIS A 74 4.56 29.51 15.36
CA HIS A 74 4.86 28.97 14.02
C HIS A 74 4.53 29.97 12.91
N LYS A 75 5.30 31.06 12.85
CA LYS A 75 5.35 31.88 11.63
C LYS A 75 6.68 32.61 11.35
N LEU A 76 7.74 32.33 12.10
CA LEU A 76 9.08 32.84 11.83
C LEU A 76 10.08 31.72 12.10
N GLU A 77 10.42 30.96 11.06
CA GLU A 77 11.73 30.32 10.82
C GLU A 77 11.57 29.30 9.68
N LYS A 78 11.71 29.82 8.45
CA LYS A 78 12.25 29.08 7.32
C LYS A 78 13.76 29.22 7.44
N GLU A 79 14.44 28.19 7.92
CA GLU A 79 15.79 27.72 7.50
C GLU A 79 16.23 26.60 8.46
N GLU A 80 16.86 25.56 7.88
CA GLU A 80 17.50 24.39 8.52
C GLU A 80 16.64 23.13 8.88
N VAL A 81 16.64 22.20 7.93
CA VAL A 81 16.99 20.75 8.02
C VAL A 81 16.29 19.83 9.07
N THR A 82 15.70 18.76 8.52
CA THR A 82 15.39 17.40 9.07
C THR A 82 14.30 17.20 10.11
N GLU A 83 13.15 16.67 9.67
CA GLU A 83 12.64 15.29 9.93
C GLU A 83 11.16 15.24 9.50
N ASP A 84 10.93 14.87 8.24
CA ASP A 84 9.59 14.68 7.67
C ASP A 84 9.08 13.30 8.11
N LEU A 85 8.43 13.23 9.26
CA LEU A 85 7.52 12.11 9.56
C LEU A 85 6.24 12.35 8.77
N ASP A 86 6.06 11.55 7.71
CA ASP A 86 4.89 11.55 6.83
C ASP A 86 3.61 11.36 7.66
N ALA A 87 2.51 12.02 7.29
CA ALA A 87 1.21 11.93 7.96
C ALA A 87 0.65 10.48 8.02
N THR A 88 1.24 9.58 7.24
CA THR A 88 1.00 8.13 7.26
C THR A 88 1.58 7.42 8.49
N ASP A 89 2.69 7.91 9.07
CA ASP A 89 3.26 7.35 10.32
C ASP A 89 2.35 7.60 11.53
N VAL A 90 1.66 8.75 11.54
CA VAL A 90 0.70 9.10 12.59
C VAL A 90 -0.58 8.24 12.49
N ALA A 91 -1.00 7.87 11.28
CA ALA A 91 -2.15 6.99 11.05
C ALA A 91 -1.84 5.51 11.39
N LEU A 92 -0.63 5.04 11.11
CA LEU A 92 -0.19 3.68 11.45
C LEU A 92 -0.04 3.46 12.97
N ALA A 93 0.24 4.52 13.73
CA ALA A 93 0.35 4.46 15.20
C ALA A 93 -1.00 4.35 15.92
N ALA A 94 -2.13 4.56 15.21
CA ALA A 94 -3.47 4.56 15.77
C ALA A 94 -4.25 3.23 15.57
N GLU A 95 -3.78 2.31 14.71
CA GLU A 95 -4.33 0.95 14.64
C GLU A 95 -3.72 0.07 15.75
N PRO A 96 -4.50 -0.85 16.37
CA PRO A 96 -3.99 -1.74 17.40
C PRO A 96 -2.79 -2.50 16.82
N LYS A 97 -1.65 -2.42 17.52
CA LYS A 97 -0.36 -3.00 17.13
C LYS A 97 -0.53 -4.46 16.72
N THR A 98 -0.79 -4.69 15.45
CA THR A 98 -0.48 -5.95 14.78
C THR A 98 1.03 -5.91 14.67
N THR A 99 1.68 -6.82 15.40
CA THR A 99 3.12 -6.95 15.47
C THR A 99 3.68 -6.92 14.05
N ASP A 100 4.52 -5.94 13.72
CA ASP A 100 5.13 -5.83 12.38
C ASP A 100 5.78 -7.18 12.05
N PRO A 101 5.33 -7.91 11.00
CA PRO A 101 5.87 -9.23 10.69
C PRO A 101 7.38 -9.21 10.42
N PHE A 102 7.94 -8.06 10.03
CA PHE A 102 9.38 -7.86 9.83
C PHE A 102 10.16 -7.59 11.13
N SER A 103 9.48 -7.33 12.25
CA SER A 103 10.12 -7.07 13.55
C SER A 103 10.75 -8.32 14.18
N VAL A 104 10.30 -9.52 13.77
CA VAL A 104 10.86 -10.80 14.20
C VAL A 104 12.22 -11.07 13.55
N LEU A 105 12.46 -10.48 12.37
CA LEU A 105 13.69 -10.68 11.61
C LEU A 105 14.82 -9.81 12.17
N PRO A 106 16.10 -10.12 11.94
CA PRO A 106 17.20 -9.28 12.42
C PRO A 106 17.15 -7.92 11.72
N LYS A 107 17.40 -6.83 12.46
CA LYS A 107 17.48 -5.48 11.87
C LYS A 107 18.79 -5.42 11.12
N GLY A 108 18.73 -5.71 9.81
CA GLY A 108 19.90 -5.71 8.94
C GLY A 108 20.56 -4.33 8.86
N THR A 109 21.74 -4.31 8.25
CA THR A 109 22.56 -3.09 8.12
C THR A 109 22.02 -2.14 7.05
N PHE A 110 21.16 -2.62 6.17
CA PHE A 110 20.56 -1.86 5.08
C PHE A 110 19.39 -0.99 5.56
N ASN A 111 19.51 0.34 5.42
CA ASN A 111 18.42 1.26 5.68
C ASN A 111 17.57 1.44 4.41
N MET A 112 16.38 0.85 4.42
CA MET A 112 15.45 0.89 3.29
C MET A 112 14.93 2.31 3.00
N ASP A 113 14.72 3.13 4.02
CA ASP A 113 14.19 4.50 3.85
C ASP A 113 15.24 5.44 3.24
N ASP A 114 16.51 5.29 3.65
CA ASP A 114 17.63 6.02 3.02
C ASP A 114 17.78 5.62 1.56
N PHE A 115 17.72 4.32 1.24
CA PHE A 115 17.77 3.85 -0.13
C PHE A 115 16.61 4.42 -0.96
N LYS A 116 15.37 4.39 -0.46
CA LYS A 116 14.19 4.95 -1.14
C LYS A 116 14.35 6.45 -1.40
N ARG A 117 14.94 7.18 -0.46
CA ARG A 117 15.22 8.61 -0.60
C ARG A 117 16.28 8.86 -1.67
N CYS A 118 17.39 8.14 -1.64
CA CYS A 118 18.42 8.20 -2.67
C CYS A 118 17.84 7.84 -4.05
N TYR A 119 17.07 6.76 -4.16
CA TYR A 119 16.45 6.33 -5.41
C TYR A 119 15.44 7.33 -5.98
N SER A 120 14.79 8.13 -5.13
CA SER A 120 13.82 9.14 -5.58
C SER A 120 14.43 10.48 -5.95
N ASN A 121 15.57 10.82 -5.35
CA ASN A 121 16.18 12.14 -5.47
C ASN A 121 17.38 12.17 -6.40
N GLU A 122 18.11 11.06 -6.51
CA GLU A 122 19.33 10.92 -7.31
C GLU A 122 19.07 10.11 -8.57
N ASP A 123 19.93 10.28 -9.56
CA ASP A 123 19.90 9.49 -10.79
C ASP A 123 20.22 8.01 -10.54
N GLU A 124 19.77 7.15 -11.45
CA GLU A 124 19.96 5.69 -11.45
C GLU A 124 21.45 5.30 -11.39
N THR A 125 22.32 6.14 -11.94
CA THR A 125 23.79 5.97 -11.92
C THR A 125 24.39 6.10 -10.52
N VAL A 126 23.68 6.73 -9.59
CA VAL A 126 24.09 6.88 -8.18
C VAL A 126 23.30 5.93 -7.29
N SER A 127 21.99 5.81 -7.51
CA SER A 127 21.12 4.99 -6.66
C SER A 127 21.37 3.49 -6.81
N VAL A 128 21.71 2.99 -8.02
CA VAL A 128 22.04 1.57 -8.23
C VAL A 128 23.34 1.17 -7.55
N PRO A 129 24.48 1.89 -7.70
CA PRO A 129 25.67 1.61 -6.90
C PRO A 129 25.44 1.73 -5.39
N TYR A 130 24.68 2.74 -4.96
CA TYR A 130 24.32 2.92 -3.54
C TYR A 130 23.54 1.72 -2.99
N PHE A 131 22.61 1.16 -3.78
CA PHE A 131 21.92 -0.08 -3.45
C PHE A 131 22.93 -1.18 -3.15
N TRP A 132 23.83 -1.49 -4.08
CA TRP A 132 24.80 -2.57 -3.92
C TRP A 132 25.82 -2.36 -2.81
N GLU A 133 26.19 -1.13 -2.50
CA GLU A 133 27.12 -0.82 -1.40
C GLU A 133 26.48 -1.05 -0.03
N LYS A 134 25.20 -0.71 0.11
CA LYS A 134 24.48 -0.82 1.39
C LYS A 134 23.69 -2.13 1.52
N PHE A 135 23.46 -2.85 0.43
CA PHE A 135 22.60 -4.03 0.41
C PHE A 135 23.17 -5.14 1.28
N ASP A 136 22.37 -5.55 2.26
CA ASP A 136 22.70 -6.60 3.20
C ASP A 136 22.05 -7.92 2.77
N ALA A 137 22.79 -8.73 2.02
CA ALA A 137 22.33 -10.02 1.49
C ALA A 137 22.03 -11.08 2.58
N GLU A 138 22.48 -10.87 3.83
CA GLU A 138 22.20 -11.80 4.93
C GLU A 138 20.79 -11.57 5.51
N ASN A 139 20.37 -10.30 5.57
CA ASN A 139 19.09 -9.92 6.19
C ASN A 139 18.02 -9.50 5.18
N TYR A 140 18.39 -9.25 3.93
CA TYR A 140 17.48 -8.90 2.84
C TYR A 140 17.59 -9.90 1.70
N SER A 141 16.46 -10.11 1.03
CA SER A 141 16.41 -10.92 -0.18
C SER A 141 15.79 -10.14 -1.33
N ILE A 142 16.22 -10.52 -2.53
CA ILE A 142 15.74 -9.95 -3.79
C ILE A 142 14.94 -11.03 -4.50
N TRP A 143 13.76 -10.67 -4.97
CA TRP A 143 12.82 -11.56 -5.63
C TRP A 143 12.37 -10.96 -6.95
N PHE A 144 12.35 -11.81 -7.97
CA PHE A 144 11.75 -11.50 -9.25
C PHE A 144 10.31 -12.01 -9.26
N GLY A 145 9.36 -11.11 -9.52
CA GLY A 145 7.94 -11.42 -9.66
C GLY A 145 7.52 -11.25 -11.12
N GLU A 146 7.00 -12.32 -11.74
CA GLU A 146 6.45 -12.28 -13.10
C GLU A 146 4.97 -12.66 -13.08
N TYR A 147 4.11 -11.85 -13.69
CA TYR A 147 2.67 -12.09 -13.68
C TYR A 147 2.31 -13.31 -14.53
N LYS A 148 1.51 -14.22 -13.97
CA LYS A 148 1.15 -15.49 -14.63
C LYS A 148 0.13 -15.29 -15.75
N TYR A 149 -0.83 -14.38 -15.57
CA TYR A 149 -1.99 -14.22 -16.44
C TYR A 149 -1.83 -13.08 -17.45
N ASN A 150 -0.68 -13.03 -18.13
CA ASN A 150 -0.39 -11.97 -19.10
C ASN A 150 -1.42 -11.88 -20.24
N GLU A 151 -2.14 -12.98 -20.54
CA GLU A 151 -3.21 -13.03 -21.54
C GLU A 151 -4.46 -12.22 -21.14
N GLU A 152 -4.67 -11.98 -19.84
CA GLU A 152 -5.78 -11.17 -19.35
C GLU A 152 -5.49 -9.65 -19.43
N LEU A 153 -4.22 -9.28 -19.69
CA LEU A 153 -3.76 -7.90 -19.79
C LEU A 153 -4.14 -7.30 -21.15
N THR A 154 -5.40 -6.88 -21.28
CA THR A 154 -5.93 -6.29 -22.52
C THR A 154 -5.51 -4.83 -22.72
N LYS A 155 -5.46 -4.03 -21.65
CA LYS A 155 -5.13 -2.60 -21.70
C LYS A 155 -3.99 -2.26 -20.75
N THR A 156 -3.04 -1.46 -21.23
CA THR A 156 -1.87 -1.10 -20.42
C THR A 156 -2.25 -0.24 -19.22
N PHE A 157 -3.23 0.66 -19.35
CA PHE A 157 -3.71 1.45 -18.21
C PHE A 157 -4.37 0.58 -17.13
N MET A 158 -5.12 -0.47 -17.53
CA MET A 158 -5.74 -1.40 -16.58
C MET A 158 -4.68 -2.22 -15.85
N SER A 159 -3.61 -2.58 -16.56
CA SER A 159 -2.46 -3.27 -15.98
C SER A 159 -1.74 -2.40 -14.94
N CYS A 160 -1.55 -1.10 -15.23
CA CYS A 160 -1.01 -0.14 -14.26
C CYS A 160 -1.91 0.04 -13.03
N ASN A 161 -3.24 0.04 -13.21
CA ASN A 161 -4.20 0.09 -12.11
C ASN A 161 -4.15 -1.18 -11.26
N LEU A 162 -3.94 -2.35 -11.88
CA LEU A 162 -3.78 -3.63 -11.18
C LEU A 162 -2.55 -3.61 -10.27
N ILE A 163 -1.40 -3.18 -10.81
CA ILE A 163 -0.15 -3.02 -10.02
C ILE A 163 -0.37 -2.03 -8.87
N SER A 164 -0.99 -0.88 -9.15
CA SER A 164 -1.24 0.14 -8.12
C SER A 164 -2.20 -0.35 -7.04
N GLY A 165 -3.22 -1.15 -7.41
CA GLY A 165 -4.14 -1.78 -6.47
C GLY A 165 -3.45 -2.80 -5.57
N MET A 166 -2.51 -3.58 -6.11
CA MET A 166 -1.67 -4.49 -5.32
C MET A 166 -0.83 -3.70 -4.30
N PHE A 167 -0.19 -2.61 -4.72
CA PHE A 167 0.62 -1.77 -3.81
C PHE A 167 -0.20 -1.20 -2.65
N GLN A 168 -1.44 -0.77 -2.90
CA GLN A 168 -2.33 -0.28 -1.83
C GLN A 168 -2.69 -1.37 -0.81
N ARG A 169 -2.88 -2.62 -1.26
CA ARG A 169 -3.13 -3.75 -0.35
C ARG A 169 -1.89 -4.12 0.45
N LEU A 170 -0.71 -3.90 -0.12
CA LEU A 170 0.58 -4.12 0.52
C LEU A 170 1.09 -2.91 1.31
N ASP A 171 0.32 -1.81 1.47
CA ASP A 171 0.82 -0.57 2.08
C ASP A 171 1.44 -0.79 3.48
N LYS A 172 0.93 -1.74 4.27
CA LYS A 172 1.52 -2.12 5.57
C LYS A 172 2.94 -2.71 5.45
N MET A 173 3.25 -3.34 4.32
CA MET A 173 4.55 -3.92 3.98
C MET A 173 5.55 -2.86 3.53
N ARG A 174 5.09 -1.68 3.11
CA ARG A 174 5.93 -0.67 2.44
C ARG A 174 7.14 -0.28 3.29
N LYS A 175 7.01 -0.17 4.61
CA LYS A 175 8.15 0.20 5.50
C LYS A 175 9.33 -0.76 5.42
N GLY A 176 9.07 -2.05 5.22
CA GLY A 176 10.08 -3.11 5.19
C GLY A 176 10.48 -3.58 3.78
N ALA A 177 9.87 -3.01 2.74
CA ALA A 177 9.98 -3.51 1.38
C ALA A 177 10.07 -2.37 0.35
N PHE A 178 10.66 -2.71 -0.78
CA PHE A 178 10.78 -1.87 -1.96
C PHE A 178 10.56 -2.73 -3.19
N ALA A 179 9.93 -2.20 -4.23
CA ALA A 179 9.86 -2.90 -5.50
C ALA A 179 9.87 -1.95 -6.68
N SER A 180 10.46 -2.41 -7.79
CA SER A 180 10.34 -1.79 -9.10
C SER A 180 9.60 -2.75 -10.01
N VAL A 181 8.32 -2.47 -10.24
CA VAL A 181 7.45 -3.26 -11.12
C VAL A 181 7.27 -2.52 -12.44
N CYS A 182 7.60 -3.20 -13.53
CA CYS A 182 7.55 -2.66 -14.87
C CYS A 182 6.44 -3.35 -15.66
N LEU A 183 5.72 -2.54 -16.44
CA LEU A 183 4.80 -2.97 -17.47
C LEU A 183 5.51 -2.88 -18.82
N PHE A 184 5.55 -4.01 -19.52
CA PHE A 184 6.15 -4.14 -20.85
C PHE A 184 5.08 -4.35 -21.91
N GLY A 185 5.39 -3.94 -23.14
CA GLY A 185 4.58 -4.21 -24.32
C GLY A 185 3.53 -3.16 -24.63
N SER A 186 2.44 -3.58 -25.27
CA SER A 186 1.36 -2.72 -25.76
C SER A 186 -0.01 -3.34 -25.48
N ASP A 187 -1.09 -2.61 -25.80
CA ASP A 187 -2.46 -3.13 -25.65
C ASP A 187 -2.59 -4.52 -26.30
N ASN A 188 -3.22 -5.45 -25.58
CA ASN A 188 -3.38 -6.88 -25.89
C ASN A 188 -2.10 -7.73 -25.93
N ASP A 189 -0.91 -7.14 -25.83
CA ASP A 189 0.36 -7.85 -25.74
C ASP A 189 1.23 -7.21 -24.65
N SER A 190 0.77 -7.36 -23.40
CA SER A 190 1.40 -6.79 -22.21
C SER A 190 1.97 -7.86 -21.29
N SER A 191 2.98 -7.50 -20.51
CA SER A 191 3.49 -8.31 -19.40
C SER A 191 3.84 -7.44 -18.22
N ILE A 192 3.61 -7.98 -17.02
CA ILE A 192 4.00 -7.34 -15.78
C ILE A 192 5.11 -8.18 -15.17
N SER A 193 6.24 -7.56 -14.90
CA SER A 193 7.32 -8.18 -14.17
C SER A 193 8.05 -7.13 -13.34
N GLY A 194 8.66 -7.54 -12.23
CA GLY A 194 9.28 -6.61 -11.32
C GLY A 194 10.28 -7.25 -10.39
N VAL A 195 11.19 -6.42 -9.91
CA VAL A 195 12.14 -6.78 -8.86
C VAL A 195 11.62 -6.24 -7.54
N TRP A 196 11.58 -7.12 -6.55
CA TRP A 196 11.12 -6.85 -5.21
C TRP A 196 12.26 -7.10 -4.23
N VAL A 197 12.37 -6.25 -3.22
CA VAL A 197 13.37 -6.30 -2.18
C VAL A 197 12.66 -6.15 -0.85
N TRP A 198 12.87 -7.07 0.08
CA TRP A 198 12.32 -6.96 1.41
C TRP A 198 13.24 -7.61 2.44
N ARG A 199 12.97 -7.29 3.71
CA ARG A 199 13.68 -7.88 4.83
C ARG A 199 13.24 -9.34 5.05
N GLY A 200 14.21 -10.21 5.27
CA GLY A 200 14.02 -11.65 5.42
C GLY A 200 14.51 -12.43 4.20
N GLN A 201 14.72 -13.73 4.39
CA GLN A 201 15.19 -14.65 3.35
C GLN A 201 14.06 -15.39 2.63
N ASP A 202 12.88 -15.42 3.24
CA ASP A 202 11.68 -16.08 2.74
C ASP A 202 10.75 -15.10 2.01
N LEU A 203 9.73 -15.65 1.35
CA LEU A 203 8.67 -14.87 0.72
C LEU A 203 7.91 -14.08 1.78
N ALA A 204 8.04 -12.74 1.74
CA ALA A 204 7.42 -11.92 2.77
C ALA A 204 5.88 -11.98 2.73
N PHE A 205 5.26 -12.35 1.59
CA PHE A 205 3.82 -12.56 1.49
C PHE A 205 3.28 -13.68 2.40
N THR A 206 4.09 -14.69 2.73
CA THR A 206 3.64 -15.77 3.64
C THR A 206 3.64 -15.36 5.10
N LEU A 207 4.22 -14.20 5.44
CA LEU A 207 4.30 -13.71 6.82
C LEU A 207 2.97 -13.15 7.33
N SER A 208 2.09 -12.70 6.44
CA SER A 208 0.76 -12.19 6.80
C SER A 208 -0.30 -12.73 5.84
N PRO A 209 -1.42 -13.28 6.35
CA PRO A 209 -2.56 -13.67 5.50
C PRO A 209 -3.10 -12.52 4.65
N ASP A 210 -2.99 -11.28 5.13
CA ASP A 210 -3.48 -10.08 4.42
C ASP A 210 -2.69 -9.79 3.13
N TRP A 211 -1.44 -10.28 3.03
CA TRP A 211 -0.56 -10.07 1.88
C TRP A 211 -0.65 -11.19 0.84
N GLN A 212 -1.39 -12.26 1.14
CA GLN A 212 -1.52 -13.45 0.29
C GLN A 212 -2.56 -13.31 -0.83
N ILE A 213 -3.21 -12.15 -0.95
CA ILE A 213 -4.35 -11.99 -1.86
C ILE A 213 -3.90 -12.04 -3.33
N ASP A 214 -2.81 -11.36 -3.68
CA ASP A 214 -2.39 -11.22 -5.08
C ASP A 214 -1.11 -11.97 -5.43
N TYR A 215 -0.31 -12.37 -4.45
CA TYR A 215 1.00 -12.98 -4.70
C TYR A 215 0.89 -14.28 -5.51
N ASP A 216 -0.22 -15.02 -5.41
CA ASP A 216 -0.48 -16.25 -6.17
C ASP A 216 -0.65 -16.00 -7.67
N CYS A 217 -0.96 -14.78 -8.07
CA CYS A 217 -1.04 -14.37 -9.49
C CYS A 217 0.36 -14.12 -10.10
N TYR A 218 1.41 -14.15 -9.29
CA TYR A 218 2.80 -13.93 -9.72
C TYR A 218 3.65 -15.19 -9.48
N ASN A 219 4.57 -15.46 -10.41
CA ASN A 219 5.67 -16.39 -10.22
C ASN A 219 6.80 -15.67 -9.51
N TRP A 220 7.20 -16.18 -8.35
CA TRP A 220 8.28 -15.61 -7.55
C TRP A 220 9.54 -16.45 -7.69
N LYS A 221 10.64 -15.81 -8.07
CA LYS A 221 11.97 -16.42 -8.13
C LYS A 221 12.94 -15.62 -7.29
N LYS A 222 13.56 -16.25 -6.29
CA LYS A 222 14.63 -15.63 -5.53
C LYS A 222 15.83 -15.38 -6.44
N LEU A 223 16.37 -14.17 -6.39
CA LEU A 223 17.55 -13.77 -7.12
C LEU A 223 18.77 -13.75 -6.19
N ASP A 224 19.88 -14.30 -6.67
CA ASP A 224 21.12 -14.29 -5.91
C ASP A 224 21.91 -13.01 -6.22
N PRO A 225 22.20 -12.15 -5.22
CA PRO A 225 22.92 -10.89 -5.42
C PRO A 225 24.38 -11.08 -5.89
N LYS A 226 24.90 -12.30 -5.79
CA LYS A 226 26.28 -12.66 -6.21
C LYS A 226 26.35 -13.12 -7.67
N ASP A 227 25.22 -13.47 -8.29
CA ASP A 227 25.19 -13.87 -9.69
C ASP A 227 25.24 -12.63 -10.59
N PRO A 228 26.25 -12.49 -11.48
CA PRO A 228 26.35 -11.36 -12.41
C PRO A 228 25.09 -11.18 -13.26
N THR A 229 24.42 -12.28 -13.62
CA THR A 229 23.21 -12.27 -14.46
C THR A 229 22.01 -11.68 -13.71
N ALA A 230 21.85 -12.07 -12.44
CA ALA A 230 20.82 -11.53 -11.57
C ALA A 230 21.08 -10.06 -11.26
N LYS A 231 22.34 -9.68 -11.03
CA LYS A 231 22.75 -8.30 -10.80
C LYS A 231 22.42 -7.39 -11.97
N ASP A 232 22.79 -7.78 -13.20
CA ASP A 232 22.44 -7.04 -14.42
C ASP A 232 20.92 -6.92 -14.61
N LEU A 233 20.16 -7.97 -14.28
CA LEU A 233 18.70 -7.91 -14.30
C LEU A 233 18.18 -6.89 -13.27
N ILE A 234 18.66 -6.93 -12.03
CA ILE A 234 18.25 -6.00 -10.97
C ILE A 234 18.55 -4.56 -11.38
N ASP A 235 19.75 -4.30 -11.89
CA ASP A 235 20.17 -2.97 -12.34
C ASP A 235 19.25 -2.43 -13.44
N LYS A 236 18.91 -3.27 -14.43
CA LYS A 236 17.99 -2.91 -15.50
C LYS A 236 16.56 -2.61 -15.04
N TYR A 237 16.06 -3.35 -14.05
CA TYR A 237 14.72 -3.11 -13.48
C TYR A 237 14.71 -1.89 -12.55
N LEU A 238 15.80 -1.61 -11.85
CA LEU A 238 15.97 -0.40 -11.07
C LEU A 238 16.15 0.82 -11.96
N SER A 239 16.75 0.67 -13.13
CA SER A 239 16.95 1.78 -14.09
C SER A 239 15.83 1.91 -15.14
N TRP A 240 14.76 1.12 -15.03
CA TRP A 240 13.69 0.97 -16.04
C TRP A 240 14.18 0.73 -17.50
N THR A 241 15.40 0.23 -17.68
CA THR A 241 15.96 -0.13 -19.00
C THR A 241 15.75 -1.60 -19.34
N ALA A 242 15.12 -2.35 -18.43
CA ALA A 242 14.76 -3.74 -18.62
C ALA A 242 13.93 -3.95 -19.89
N SER A 243 14.08 -5.14 -20.45
CA SER A 243 13.20 -5.67 -21.48
C SER A 243 12.67 -6.99 -20.96
N ASP A 244 11.41 -7.29 -21.29
CA ASP A 244 10.79 -8.54 -20.87
C ASP A 244 11.50 -9.76 -21.50
N SER A 245 11.27 -10.94 -20.94
CA SER A 245 11.74 -12.24 -21.46
C SER A 245 11.36 -12.45 -22.94
N LYS A 246 10.28 -11.81 -23.40
CA LYS A 246 9.80 -11.82 -24.80
C LYS A 246 10.31 -10.65 -25.66
N GLY A 247 11.23 -9.83 -25.17
CA GLY A 247 11.76 -8.66 -25.87
C GLY A 247 10.78 -7.49 -25.99
N ARG A 248 9.71 -7.48 -25.19
CA ARG A 248 8.73 -6.39 -25.17
C ARG A 248 9.35 -5.14 -24.56
N LYS A 249 9.09 -3.98 -25.17
CA LYS A 249 9.62 -2.69 -24.73
C LYS A 249 9.00 -2.24 -23.41
N PHE A 250 9.79 -1.57 -22.58
CA PHE A 250 9.29 -0.87 -21.40
C PHE A 250 8.22 0.16 -21.79
N LYS A 251 7.11 0.18 -21.05
CA LYS A 251 6.03 1.15 -21.26
C LYS A 251 5.81 2.03 -20.05
N GLU A 252 5.64 1.43 -18.87
CA GLU A 252 5.41 2.18 -17.63
C GLU A 252 6.00 1.44 -16.43
N GLY A 253 6.64 2.18 -15.52
CA GLY A 253 7.20 1.66 -14.27
C GLY A 253 6.39 2.16 -13.07
N LYS A 254 6.21 1.30 -12.08
CA LYS A 254 5.62 1.64 -10.78
C LYS A 254 6.57 1.20 -9.68
N ILE A 255 6.89 2.14 -8.80
CA ILE A 255 7.74 1.90 -7.63
C ILE A 255 6.85 1.69 -6.42
N PHE A 256 7.12 0.61 -5.70
CA PHE A 256 6.58 0.36 -4.38
C PHE A 256 7.58 0.90 -3.35
N LYS A 257 7.20 1.97 -2.65
CA LYS A 257 8.01 2.60 -1.61
C LYS A 257 7.12 3.14 -0.49
#